data_AF-A0A0Q6YJ28-F1
#
_entry.id   AF-A0A0Q6YJ28-F1
#
_cell.length_a   1.000
_cell.length_b   1.000
_cell.length_c   1.000
_cell.angle_alpha   90.00
_cell.angle_beta   90.00
_cell.angle_gamma   90.00
#
_symmetry.space_group_name_H-M   'P 1'
#
loop_
_entity.id
_entity.type
_entity.pdbx_description
1 polymer ?
#
loop_
_entity_poly.entity_id
_entity_poly.type
_entity_poly.pdbx_seq_one_letter_code
_entity_poly.pdbx_strand_id
1 'polypeptide(L)' 'MCDATDQPATTEPPKLHVAPSGHSRAGHRAFGWCSRCPGREVWEELLAWRQRDNKAVGEGSAPDRMPHPALDAEGVTAGG' A
#
# COMPACT_ATOMS: atom_id res chain seq x y z
N MET A 1 -41.54 46.75 -16.41
CA MET A 1 -40.41 46.85 -15.47
C MET A 1 -40.16 45.44 -14.93
N CYS A 2 -39.22 44.70 -15.53
CA CYS A 2 -38.84 43.37 -15.03
C CYS A 2 -37.50 43.52 -14.34
N ASP A 3 -37.52 43.44 -13.01
CA ASP A 3 -36.32 43.48 -12.16
C ASP A 3 -35.65 42.11 -12.24
N ALA A 4 -34.63 42.00 -13.09
CA ALA A 4 -33.80 40.82 -13.21
C ALA A 4 -32.68 40.93 -12.16
N THR A 5 -32.94 40.42 -10.96
CA THR A 5 -31.88 40.23 -9.97
C THR A 5 -31.00 39.06 -10.42
N ASP A 6 -29.96 39.37 -11.19
CA ASP A 6 -28.83 38.47 -11.48
C ASP A 6 -28.08 38.24 -10.16
N GLN A 7 -28.35 37.10 -9.52
CA GLN A 7 -27.65 36.69 -8.31
C GLN A 7 -26.32 36.05 -8.74
N PRO A 8 -25.16 36.60 -8.38
CA PRO A 8 -23.90 35.96 -8.74
C PRO A 8 -23.78 34.65 -7.96
N ALA A 9 -23.81 33.53 -8.68
CA ALA A 9 -23.57 32.21 -8.11
C ALA A 9 -22.20 32.18 -7.42
N THR A 10 -22.20 32.24 -6.09
CA THR A 10 -21.03 32.01 -5.24
C THR A 10 -20.53 30.59 -5.50
N THR A 11 -19.56 30.44 -6.38
CA THR A 11 -18.86 29.18 -6.60
C THR A 11 -17.97 28.96 -5.39
N GLU A 12 -18.43 28.16 -4.42
CA GLU A 12 -17.57 27.77 -3.29
C GLU A 12 -16.31 27.09 -3.86
N PRO A 13 -15.11 27.48 -3.41
CA PRO A 13 -13.90 26.80 -3.83
C PRO A 13 -13.99 25.33 -3.42
N PRO A 14 -13.49 24.40 -4.25
CA PRO A 14 -13.55 22.98 -3.94
C PRO A 14 -12.89 22.75 -2.58
N LYS A 15 -13.65 22.18 -1.64
CA LYS A 15 -13.14 21.76 -0.33
C LYS A 15 -12.04 20.73 -0.58
N LEU A 16 -10.80 21.23 -0.63
CA LEU A 16 -9.60 20.42 -0.65
C LEU A 16 -9.60 19.68 0.69
N HIS A 17 -10.07 18.44 0.67
CA HIS A 17 -9.97 17.52 1.80
C HIS A 17 -8.48 17.17 2.00
N VAL A 18 -7.73 18.11 2.57
CA VAL A 18 -6.37 17.86 3.05
C VAL A 18 -6.57 17.15 4.38
N ALA A 19 -6.19 15.87 4.42
CA ALA A 19 -6.22 15.11 5.66
C ALA A 19 -5.41 15.86 6.74
N PRO A 20 -5.87 15.90 8.01
CA PRO A 20 -5.17 16.59 9.08
C PRO A 20 -3.69 16.21 9.14
N SER A 21 -2.82 17.15 9.51
CA SER A 21 -1.37 16.89 9.65
C SER A 21 -1.14 15.67 10.55
N GLY A 22 -0.62 14.59 9.96
CA GLY A 22 -0.44 13.29 10.63
C GLY A 22 -1.10 12.12 9.91
N HIS A 23 -1.92 12.34 8.89
CA HIS A 23 -2.47 11.26 8.06
C HIS A 23 -1.56 10.90 6.88
N SER A 24 -1.42 9.59 6.63
CA SER A 24 -0.74 9.08 5.44
C SER A 24 -1.63 9.20 4.21
N ARG A 25 -1.36 10.16 3.33
CA ARG A 25 -2.05 10.28 2.03
C ARG A 25 -1.89 9.01 1.18
N ALA A 26 -0.74 8.34 1.27
CA ALA A 26 -0.50 7.09 0.57
C ALA A 26 -1.42 5.98 1.08
N GLY A 27 -1.58 5.85 2.40
CA GLY A 27 -2.51 4.90 3.03
C GLY A 27 -3.95 5.15 2.55
N HIS A 28 -4.40 6.41 2.56
CA HIS A 28 -5.73 6.75 2.06
C HIS A 28 -5.94 6.41 0.58
N ARG A 29 -4.92 6.60 -0.27
CA ARG A 29 -5.01 6.21 -1.69
C ARG A 29 -5.02 4.70 -1.89
N ALA A 30 -4.26 3.96 -1.09
CA ALA A 30 -4.10 2.53 -1.24
C ALA A 30 -5.28 1.73 -0.66
N PHE A 31 -5.82 2.16 0.49
CA PHE A 31 -6.79 1.39 1.28
C PHE A 31 -8.00 2.21 1.79
N GLY A 32 -8.03 3.53 1.55
CA GLY A 32 -9.08 4.43 2.04
C GLY A 32 -8.86 5.00 3.45
N TRP A 33 -7.87 4.51 4.19
CA TRP A 33 -7.58 4.91 5.58
C TRP A 33 -6.07 4.82 5.89
N CYS A 34 -5.67 5.31 7.06
CA CYS A 34 -4.33 5.11 7.64
C CYS A 34 -4.43 4.99 9.16
N SER A 35 -3.34 4.64 9.82
CA SER A 35 -3.23 4.49 11.29
C SER A 35 -3.49 5.77 12.09
N ARG A 36 -3.57 6.94 11.43
CA ARG A 36 -4.01 8.18 12.09
C ARG A 36 -5.53 8.38 12.06
N CYS A 37 -6.26 7.53 11.33
CA CYS A 37 -7.72 7.58 11.33
C CYS A 37 -8.28 7.11 12.68
N PRO A 38 -9.40 7.68 13.14
CA PRO A 38 -10.08 7.20 14.33
C PRO A 38 -10.39 5.70 14.23
N GLY A 39 -10.09 4.95 15.30
CA GLY A 39 -10.33 3.50 15.36
C GLY A 39 -9.44 2.67 14.42
N ARG A 40 -8.31 3.23 13.96
CA ARG A 40 -7.30 2.50 13.19
C ARG A 40 -5.97 2.48 13.92
N GLU A 41 -5.36 1.30 13.93
CA GLU A 41 -4.08 1.05 14.58
C GLU A 41 -2.94 0.95 13.57
N VAL A 42 -1.70 1.20 14.03
CA VAL A 42 -0.50 1.09 13.17
C VAL A 42 -0.32 -0.31 12.60
N TRP A 43 -0.58 -1.35 13.41
CA TRP A 43 -0.42 -2.73 12.98
C TRP A 43 -1.42 -3.11 11.88
N GLU A 44 -2.63 -2.54 11.88
CA GLU A 44 -3.60 -2.75 10.82
C GLU A 44 -3.05 -2.21 9.50
N GLU A 45 -2.49 -0.99 9.52
CA GLU A 45 -1.93 -0.36 8.31
C GLU A 45 -0.77 -1.19 7.75
N LEU A 46 0.13 -1.67 8.63
CA LEU A 46 1.23 -2.55 8.24
C LEU A 46 0.75 -3.89 7.67
N LEU A 47 -0.32 -4.46 8.23
CA LEU A 47 -0.90 -5.70 7.73
C LEU A 47 -1.49 -5.50 6.33
N ALA A 48 -2.19 -4.39 6.08
CA ALA A 48 -2.74 -4.06 4.77
C ALA A 48 -1.64 -3.90 3.71
N TRP A 49 -0.53 -3.23 4.05
CA TRP A 49 0.65 -3.15 3.17
C TRP A 49 1.24 -4.52 2.88
N ARG A 50 1.48 -5.35 3.90
CA ARG A 50 2.02 -6.71 3.72
C ARG A 50 1.13 -7.55 2.80
N GLN A 51 -0.19 -7.53 3.01
CA GLN A 51 -1.11 -8.31 2.17
C GLN A 51 -1.07 -7.84 0.72
N ARG A 52 -0.99 -6.53 0.49
CA ARG A 52 -0.87 -5.95 -0.85
C ARG A 52 0.44 -6.36 -1.53
N ASP A 53 1.55 -6.26 -0.81
CA ASP A 53 2.87 -6.61 -1.34
C ASP A 53 2.96 -8.11 -1.62
N ASN A 54 2.46 -8.95 -0.72
CA ASN A 54 2.38 -10.40 -0.94
C ASN A 54 1.51 -10.76 -2.14
N LYS A 55 0.41 -10.04 -2.38
CA LYS A 55 -0.40 -10.23 -3.58
C LYS A 55 0.35 -9.81 -4.84
N ALA A 56 1.11 -8.72 -4.79
CA ALA A 56 1.93 -8.28 -5.92
C ALA A 56 3.06 -9.26 -6.27
N VAL A 57 3.56 -10.01 -5.28
CA VAL A 57 4.58 -11.07 -5.44
C VAL A 57 3.96 -12.43 -5.80
N GLY A 58 2.68 -12.63 -5.49
CA GLY A 58 1.95 -13.92 -5.53
C GLY A 58 1.60 -14.48 -6.91
N GLU A 59 2.02 -13.85 -8.00
CA GLU A 59 1.94 -14.39 -9.36
C GLU A 59 3.34 -14.33 -10.01
N GLY A 60 4.32 -15.07 -9.49
CA GLY A 60 5.51 -15.34 -10.32
C GLY A 60 6.79 -15.88 -9.72
N SER A 61 7.22 -15.54 -8.49
CA SER A 61 8.60 -15.90 -8.13
C SER A 61 8.96 -15.74 -6.65
N ALA A 62 8.60 -16.73 -5.84
CA ALA A 62 9.50 -17.14 -4.78
C ALA A 62 9.38 -18.65 -4.65
N PRO A 63 10.43 -19.44 -4.98
CA PRO A 63 10.42 -20.83 -4.56
C PRO A 63 10.32 -20.85 -3.04
N ASP A 64 9.28 -21.50 -2.53
CA ASP A 64 8.99 -21.72 -1.11
C ASP A 64 10.13 -22.46 -0.37
N ARG A 65 11.09 -23.00 -1.13
CA ARG A 65 12.37 -23.48 -0.63
C ARG A 65 13.49 -22.57 -1.10
N MET A 66 14.24 -22.04 -0.13
CA MET A 66 15.66 -21.81 -0.32
C MET A 66 16.26 -23.15 -0.82
N PRO A 67 16.93 -23.20 -1.99
CA PRO A 67 17.64 -24.41 -2.36
C PRO A 67 18.59 -24.70 -1.21
N HIS A 68 18.38 -25.82 -0.52
CA HIS A 68 19.45 -26.37 0.31
C HIS A 68 20.68 -26.41 -0.60
N PRO A 69 21.88 -25.99 -0.13
CA PRO A 69 23.08 -26.30 -0.88
C PRO A 69 23.06 -27.81 -1.10
N ALA A 70 22.92 -28.22 -2.36
CA ALA A 70 23.11 -29.60 -2.74
C ALA A 70 24.55 -29.91 -2.33
N LEU A 71 24.70 -30.71 -1.28
CA LEU A 71 25.95 -31.40 -1.06
C LEU A 71 26.02 -32.42 -2.19
N ASP A 72 26.43 -31.95 -3.37
CA ASP A 72 26.78 -32.82 -4.47
C ASP A 72 27.93 -33.67 -3.97
N ALA A 73 27.59 -34.93 -3.73
CA ALA A 73 28.52 -36.01 -3.61
C ALA A 73 29.22 -36.17 -4.95
N GLU A 74 30.42 -35.59 -5.09
CA GLU A 74 31.38 -36.03 -6.10
C GLU A 74 32.62 -36.57 -5.38
N GLY A 75 32.75 -37.90 -5.43
CA GLY A 75 33.88 -38.61 -4.89
C GLY A 75 35.15 -38.34 -5.68
N VAL A 76 36.28 -38.42 -4.98
CA VAL A 76 37.55 -38.83 -5.59
C VAL A 76 37.98 -40.12 -4.87
N THR A 77 37.78 -41.24 -5.56
CA THR A 77 38.54 -42.46 -5.35
C THR A 77 39.70 -42.46 -6.35
N ALA A 78 40.93 -42.31 -5.86
CA ALA A 78 42.22 -42.74 -6.46
C ALA A 78 43.31 -42.09 -5.58
N GLY A 79 44.16 -42.81 -4.86
CA GLY A 79 45.12 -43.78 -5.37
C GLY A 79 46.51 -43.12 -5.34
N GLY A 80 47.35 -43.52 -4.39
CA GLY A 80 48.73 -43.04 -4.19
C GLY A 80 49.28 -43.50 -2.85
#